data_AF-A0A136PN94-F1
#
_entry.id   AF-A0A136PN94-F1
#
_cell.length_a   1.000
_cell.length_b   1.000
_cell.length_c   1.000
_cell.angle_alpha   90.00
_cell.angle_beta   90.00
_cell.angle_gamma   90.00
#
_symmetry.space_group_name_H-M   'P 1'
#
loop_
_entity.id
_entity.type
_entity.pdbx_description
1 polymer ?
#
loop_
_entity_poly.entity_id
_entity_poly.type
_entity_poly.pdbx_seq_one_letter_code
_entity_poly.pdbx_strand_id
1 'polypeptide(L)'
;MAGELVVRVHLDWTGPGHYEHGRSLPCRVCDTATKMRDGRGAACHQSCAEDEIARELLGVGRARITDERVPTPARQRQEVAR
;
A
#
# COMPACT_ATOMS: atom_id res chain seq x y z
N MET A 1 9.18 -16.94 13.20
CA MET A 1 9.00 -15.49 12.98
C MET A 1 8.63 -15.31 11.51
N ALA A 2 7.41 -14.87 11.19
CA ALA A 2 7.08 -14.51 9.81
C ALA A 2 7.67 -13.11 9.55
N GLY A 3 8.53 -12.97 8.53
CA GLY A 3 9.03 -11.65 8.15
C GLY A 3 8.05 -10.96 7.21
N GLU A 4 7.72 -9.71 7.50
CA GLU A 4 6.80 -8.88 6.74
C GLU A 4 7.54 -8.04 5.68
N LEU A 5 7.00 -7.98 4.47
CA LEU A 5 7.47 -7.08 3.42
C LEU A 5 6.56 -5.87 3.34
N VAL A 6 7.13 -4.68 3.55
CA VAL A 6 6.42 -3.40 3.50
C VAL A 6 6.97 -2.57 2.35
N VAL A 7 6.10 -2.06 1.49
CA VAL A 7 6.43 -1.08 0.45
C VAL A 7 5.81 0.26 0.84
N ARG A 8 6.59 1.33 0.78
CA ARG A 8 6.13 2.71 1.00
C ARG A 8 6.48 3.53 -0.22
N VAL A 9 5.52 4.33 -0.68
CA VAL A 9 5.67 5.23 -1.83
C VAL A 9 5.43 6.63 -1.34
N HIS A 10 6.31 7.55 -1.73
CA HIS A 10 6.10 8.99 -1.58
C HIS A 10 6.20 9.61 -2.96
N LEU A 11 5.10 10.22 -3.40
CA LEU A 11 5.09 10.94 -4.67
C LEU A 11 5.42 12.40 -4.42
N ASP A 12 5.87 13.08 -5.48
CA ASP A 12 5.98 14.53 -5.46
C ASP A 12 4.61 15.15 -5.70
N TRP A 13 4.09 15.87 -4.70
CA TRP A 13 2.81 16.59 -4.74
C TRP A 13 2.99 18.11 -4.85
N THR A 14 4.21 18.60 -5.01
CA THR A 14 4.52 20.04 -4.99
C THR A 14 4.03 20.77 -6.24
N GLY A 15 3.71 20.04 -7.31
CA GLY A 15 3.16 20.60 -8.53
C GLY A 15 1.81 21.30 -8.32
N PRO A 16 1.58 22.47 -8.94
CA PRO A 16 0.35 23.25 -8.74
C PRO A 16 -0.92 22.54 -9.24
N GLY A 17 -0.77 21.53 -10.11
CA GLY A 17 -1.89 20.74 -10.63
C GLY A 17 -2.52 19.79 -9.61
N HIS A 18 -1.91 19.60 -8.44
CA HIS A 18 -2.37 18.64 -7.43
C HIS A 18 -3.46 19.16 -6.51
N TYR A 19 -3.69 20.47 -6.43
CA TYR A 19 -4.71 21.05 -5.57
C TYR A 19 -5.68 21.92 -6.38
N GLU A 20 -6.97 21.60 -6.32
CA GLU A 20 -8.03 22.38 -6.98
C GLU A 20 -8.80 23.22 -5.96
N HIS A 21 -8.63 24.54 -6.03
CA HIS A 21 -9.38 25.48 -5.19
C HIS A 21 -10.87 25.48 -5.56
N GLY A 22 -11.74 25.53 -4.55
CA GLY A 22 -13.19 25.70 -4.74
C GLY A 22 -13.95 24.46 -5.23
N ARG A 23 -13.26 23.38 -5.65
CA ARG A 23 -13.92 22.17 -6.15
C ARG A 23 -13.48 20.92 -5.40
N SER A 24 -14.43 20.37 -4.66
CA SER A 24 -14.28 19.05 -4.02
C SER A 24 -14.97 17.99 -4.86
N LEU A 25 -14.28 16.90 -5.16
CA LEU A 25 -14.79 15.74 -5.90
C LEU A 25 -14.56 14.47 -5.08
N PRO A 26 -15.36 13.40 -5.27
CA PRO A 26 -15.10 12.13 -4.60
C PRO A 26 -13.74 11.57 -5.04
N CYS A 27 -12.95 11.09 -4.08
CA CYS A 27 -11.70 10.39 -4.36
C CYS A 27 -11.98 9.10 -5.12
N ARG A 28 -11.27 8.85 -6.23
CA ARG A 28 -11.45 7.65 -7.06
C ARG A 28 -11.17 6.32 -6.36
N VAL A 29 -10.54 6.34 -5.17
CA VAL A 29 -10.13 5.15 -4.42
C VAL A 29 -11.05 4.88 -3.22
N CYS A 30 -11.47 5.92 -2.51
CA CYS A 30 -12.20 5.77 -1.24
C CYS A 30 -13.51 6.56 -1.19
N ASP A 31 -13.92 7.18 -2.30
CA ASP A 31 -15.13 8.00 -2.50
C ASP A 31 -15.28 9.23 -1.58
N THR A 32 -14.38 9.39 -0.61
CA THR A 32 -14.37 10.53 0.30
C THR A 32 -13.97 11.80 -0.44
N ALA A 33 -14.66 12.90 -0.15
CA ALA A 33 -14.43 14.17 -0.83
C ALA A 33 -12.99 14.66 -0.71
N THR A 34 -12.42 15.16 -1.81
CA THR A 34 -11.06 15.68 -1.88
C THR A 34 -10.91 16.83 -2.87
N LYS A 35 -10.05 17.78 -2.51
CA LYS A 35 -9.57 18.84 -3.41
C LYS A 35 -8.29 18.44 -4.14
N MET A 36 -7.73 17.28 -3.81
CA MET A 36 -6.48 16.80 -4.39
C MET A 36 -6.69 16.14 -5.76
N ARG A 37 -5.68 16.21 -6.63
CA ARG A 37 -5.63 15.59 -7.95
C ARG A 37 -4.35 14.78 -8.11
N ASP A 38 -4.45 13.56 -8.60
CA ASP A 38 -3.27 12.75 -8.91
C ASP A 38 -2.52 13.26 -10.15
N GLY A 39 -1.43 12.59 -10.54
CA GLY A 39 -0.63 12.96 -11.72
C GLY A 39 -1.37 12.88 -13.06
N ARG A 40 -2.60 12.33 -13.09
CA ARG A 40 -3.48 12.31 -14.27
C ARG A 40 -4.61 13.34 -14.18
N GLY A 41 -4.62 14.15 -13.12
CA GLY A 41 -5.68 15.14 -12.88
C GLY A 41 -6.98 14.53 -12.30
N ALA A 42 -6.97 13.26 -11.88
CA ALA A 42 -8.16 12.64 -11.28
C ALA A 42 -8.25 12.93 -9.78
N ALA A 43 -9.47 13.09 -9.25
CA ALA A 43 -9.68 13.34 -7.83
C ALA A 43 -9.17 12.17 -6.98
N CYS A 44 -8.13 12.39 -6.18
CA CYS A 44 -7.52 11.36 -5.36
C CYS A 44 -6.76 11.98 -4.18
N HIS A 45 -6.91 11.43 -2.97
CA HIS A 45 -6.04 11.81 -1.85
C HIS A 45 -4.60 11.38 -2.11
N GLN A 46 -3.67 12.09 -1.48
CA GLN A 46 -2.25 11.75 -1.51
C GLN A 46 -1.99 10.31 -1.05
N SER A 47 -2.46 9.98 0.15
CA SER A 47 -2.29 8.65 0.73
C SER A 47 -2.93 7.55 -0.12
N CYS A 48 -4.10 7.81 -0.72
CA CYS A 48 -4.76 6.82 -1.57
C CYS A 48 -3.97 6.51 -2.85
N ALA A 49 -3.40 7.53 -3.49
CA ALA A 49 -2.56 7.32 -4.68
C ALA A 49 -1.24 6.60 -4.32
N GLU A 50 -0.61 7.00 -3.22
CA GLU A 50 0.63 6.36 -2.72
C GLU A 50 0.38 4.89 -2.33
N ASP A 51 -0.71 4.59 -1.64
CA ASP A 51 -1.10 3.23 -1.24
C ASP A 51 -1.42 2.34 -2.44
N GLU A 52 -2.05 2.87 -3.48
CA GLU A 52 -2.36 2.12 -4.70
C GLU A 52 -1.05 1.67 -5.40
N ILE A 53 -0.10 2.58 -5.57
CA ILE A 53 1.20 2.25 -6.16
C ILE A 53 1.99 1.30 -5.24
N ALA A 54 1.94 1.51 -3.92
CA ALA A 54 2.59 0.62 -2.97
C ALA A 54 2.05 -0.82 -3.07
N ARG A 55 0.73 -1.00 -3.22
CA ARG A 55 0.09 -2.30 -3.42
C ARG A 55 0.49 -2.94 -4.75
N GLU A 56 0.53 -2.16 -5.83
CA GLU A 56 0.99 -2.64 -7.15
C GLU A 56 2.44 -3.14 -7.08
N LEU A 57 3.35 -2.30 -6.56
CA LEU A 57 4.76 -2.63 -6.40
C LEU A 57 4.98 -3.82 -5.47
N LEU A 58 4.22 -3.92 -4.37
CA LEU A 58 4.28 -5.08 -3.48
C LEU A 58 3.82 -6.37 -4.19
N GLY A 59 2.76 -6.30 -4.99
CA GLY A 59 2.27 -7.44 -5.79
C GLY A 59 3.32 -7.91 -6.80
N VAL A 60 3.87 -6.98 -7.59
CA VAL A 60 4.93 -7.27 -8.56
C VAL A 60 6.20 -7.78 -7.86
N GLY A 61 6.57 -7.19 -6.74
CA GLY A 61 7.72 -7.61 -5.93
C GLY A 61 7.55 -9.02 -5.40
N ARG A 62 6.39 -9.34 -4.80
CA ARG A 62 6.08 -10.69 -4.30
C ARG A 62 6.14 -11.75 -5.40
N ALA A 63 5.70 -11.42 -6.63
CA ALA A 63 5.79 -12.35 -7.76
C ALA A 63 7.24 -12.62 -8.22
N ARG A 64 8.21 -11.78 -7.82
CA ARG A 64 9.62 -11.87 -8.24
C ARG A 64 10.58 -12.29 -7.13
N ILE A 65 10.12 -12.32 -5.87
CA ILE A 65 10.95 -12.68 -4.73
C ILE A 65 10.83 -14.19 -4.46
N THR A 66 11.94 -14.92 -4.56
CA THR A 66 12.04 -16.28 -4.03
C THR A 66 12.18 -16.22 -2.51
N ASP A 67 11.20 -16.75 -1.79
CA ASP A 67 11.27 -16.87 -0.33
C ASP A 67 11.93 -18.20 0.06
N GLU A 68 13.23 -18.16 0.39
CA GLU A 68 14.02 -19.34 0.78
C GLU A 68 14.04 -19.59 2.30
N ARG A 69 13.26 -18.83 3.07
CA ARG A 69 13.27 -18.96 4.53
C ARG A 69 12.73 -20.33 4.96
N VAL A 70 13.48 -21.04 5.79
CA VAL A 70 13.04 -22.34 6.35
C VAL A 70 11.98 -22.08 7.44
N PRO A 71 10.76 -22.64 7.32
CA PRO A 71 9.75 -22.51 8.36
C PRO A 71 10.25 -23.19 9.64
N THR A 72 10.17 -22.49 10.78
CA THR A 72 10.47 -23.08 12.08
C THR A 72 9.46 -24.20 12.35
N PRO A 73 9.88 -25.44 12.64
CA PRO A 73 8.93 -26.51 12.96
C PRO A 73 8.09 -26.11 14.16
N ALA A 74 6.77 -26.29 14.05
CA ALA A 74 5.86 -26.08 15.16
C ALA A 74 6.31 -27.00 16.31
N ARG A 75 6.61 -26.41 17.47
CA ARG A 75 7.01 -27.14 18.67
C ARG A 75 5.85 -28.08 19.02
N GLN A 76 5.99 -29.38 18.72
CA GLN A 76 5.03 -30.38 19.15
C GLN A 76 4.91 -30.26 20.67
N ARG A 77 3.72 -29.89 21.14
CA ARG A 77 3.38 -30.01 22.57
C ARG A 77 3.50 -31.49 22.88
N GLN A 78 4.58 -31.88 23.55
CA GLN A 78 4.65 -33.19 24.17
C GLN A 78 3.54 -33.23 25.23
N GLU A 79 2.46 -33.93 24.94
CA GLU A 79 1.58 -34.46 25.96
C GLU A 79 2.41 -35.44 26.77
N VAL A 80 2.85 -35.00 27.95
CA VAL A 80 3.41 -35.88 28.95
C VAL A 80 2.23 -36.69 29.50
N ALA A 81 2.02 -37.87 28.92
CA ALA A 81 1.13 -38.86 29.49
C ALA A 81 1.64 -39.26 30.88
N ARG A 82 0.68 -39.35 31.80
CA ARG A 82 0.82 -39.38 33.25
C ARG A 82 1.30 -40.72 33.79
#